data_AF-A0A9D9TLZ2-F1
#
_entry.id   AF-A0A9D9TLZ2-F1
#
_cell.length_a   1.000
_cell.length_b   1.000
_cell.length_c   1.000
_cell.angle_alpha   90.00
_cell.angle_beta   90.00
_cell.angle_gamma   90.00
#
_symmetry.space_group_name_H-M   'P 1'
#
loop_
_entity.id
_entity.type
_entity.pdbx_description
1 polymer ?
#
loop_
_entity_poly.entity_id
_entity_poly.type
_entity_poly.pdbx_seq_one_letter_code
_entity_poly.pdbx_strand_id
1 'polypeptide(L)'
;MSKSSRAFWAFTAGAITGAALGVLYAPDKGENTRSKLLFQLQKYQDQLQKLVSELVDGKEISDSLAKTEGKKVVNEAREKAERLLEDVESMMSQIKAKA
;
A
#
# COMPACT_ATOMS: atom_id res chain seq x y z
N MET A 1 -20.98 -19.94 3.40
CA MET A 1 -19.60 -19.43 3.29
C MET A 1 -18.82 -20.31 2.32
N SER A 2 -18.24 -19.73 1.26
CA SER A 2 -17.53 -20.49 0.23
C SER A 2 -16.23 -21.11 0.77
N LYS A 3 -15.87 -22.30 0.29
CA LYS A 3 -14.64 -23.00 0.70
C LYS A 3 -13.38 -22.16 0.42
N SER A 4 -13.42 -21.34 -0.63
CA SER A 4 -12.35 -20.38 -0.98
C SER A 4 -12.12 -19.32 0.09
N SER A 5 -13.18 -18.78 0.69
CA SER A 5 -13.03 -17.78 1.77
C SER A 5 -12.39 -18.41 2.99
N ARG A 6 -12.78 -19.65 3.36
CA ARG A 6 -12.18 -20.37 4.49
C ARG A 6 -10.69 -20.69 4.26
N ALA A 7 -10.31 -21.10 3.06
CA ALA A 7 -8.92 -21.37 2.71
C ALA A 7 -8.06 -20.10 2.76
N PHE A 8 -8.56 -18.98 2.26
CA PHE A 8 -7.89 -17.69 2.36
C PHE A 8 -7.64 -17.29 3.82
N TRP A 9 -8.66 -17.38 4.67
CA TRP A 9 -8.53 -17.07 6.10
C TRP A 9 -7.57 -18.02 6.84
N ALA A 10 -7.58 -19.31 6.51
CA ALA A 10 -6.66 -20.28 7.09
C ALA A 10 -5.20 -20.00 6.67
N PHE A 11 -4.99 -19.63 5.41
CA PHE A 11 -3.66 -19.26 4.90
C PHE A 11 -3.14 -17.98 5.55
N THR A 12 -3.96 -16.92 5.63
CA THR A 12 -3.53 -15.66 6.26
C THR A 12 -3.26 -15.84 7.75
N ALA A 13 -4.10 -16.59 8.45
CA ALA A 13 -3.85 -16.94 9.85
C ALA A 13 -2.52 -17.71 10.01
N GLY A 14 -2.29 -18.75 9.20
CA GLY A 14 -1.04 -19.50 9.22
C GLY A 14 0.19 -18.66 8.88
N ALA A 15 0.08 -17.76 7.89
CA ALA A 15 1.16 -16.87 7.49
C ALA A 15 1.52 -15.86 8.59
N ILE A 16 0.52 -15.25 9.23
CA ILE A 16 0.73 -14.32 10.35
C ILE A 16 1.41 -15.06 11.52
N THR A 17 0.87 -16.21 11.92
CA THR A 17 1.46 -17.00 13.00
C THR A 17 2.88 -17.46 12.67
N GLY A 18 3.11 -17.93 11.44
CA GLY A 18 4.43 -18.36 10.97
C GLY A 18 5.44 -17.21 10.92
N ALA A 19 5.05 -16.04 10.42
CA ALA A 19 5.91 -14.86 10.40
C ALA A 19 6.25 -14.36 11.81
N ALA A 20 5.27 -14.34 12.72
CA ALA A 20 5.50 -13.96 14.11
C ALA A 20 6.50 -14.90 14.78
N LEU A 21 6.32 -16.21 14.63
CA LEU A 21 7.26 -17.20 15.15
C LEU A 21 8.64 -17.11 14.48
N GLY A 22 8.70 -16.88 13.17
CA GLY A 22 9.94 -16.72 12.43
C GLY A 22 10.76 -15.51 12.88
N VAL A 23 10.11 -14.37 13.08
CA VAL A 23 10.75 -13.15 13.59
C VAL A 23 11.21 -13.33 15.04
N LEU A 24 10.43 -14.01 15.88
CA LEU A 24 10.83 -14.29 17.27
C LEU A 24 11.98 -15.30 17.36
N TYR A 25 12.02 -16.30 16.48
CA TYR A 25 13.08 -17.30 16.44
C TYR A 25 14.40 -16.72 15.93
N ALA A 26 14.34 -15.83 14.93
CA ALA A 26 15.51 -15.22 14.32
C ALA A 26 15.30 -13.72 14.06
N PRO A 27 15.48 -12.86 15.09
CA PRO A 27 15.40 -11.42 14.92
C PRO A 27 16.64 -10.88 14.20
N ASP A 28 16.42 -10.10 13.13
CA ASP A 28 17.46 -9.26 12.53
C ASP A 28 17.67 -8.02 13.40
N LYS A 29 18.81 -7.34 13.25
CA LYS A 29 19.06 -6.08 13.98
C LYS A 29 17.99 -5.06 13.59
N GLY A 30 17.55 -4.26 14.57
CA GLY A 30 16.54 -3.22 14.35
C GLY A 30 16.93 -2.24 13.23
N GLU A 31 18.20 -1.86 13.15
CA GLU A 31 18.76 -1.01 12.09
C GLU A 31 18.59 -1.64 10.70
N ASN A 32 18.94 -2.91 10.53
CA ASN A 32 18.79 -3.63 9.27
C ASN A 32 17.32 -3.73 8.84
N THR A 33 16.44 -4.04 9.78
CA THR A 33 14.99 -4.17 9.52
C THR A 33 14.39 -2.83 9.10
N ARG A 34 14.72 -1.74 9.79
CA ARG A 34 14.26 -0.38 9.45
C ARG A 34 14.76 0.07 8.08
N SER A 35 16.05 -0.15 7.78
CA SER A 35 16.62 0.18 6.48
C SER A 35 15.93 -0.58 5.34
N LYS A 36 15.67 -1.89 5.51
CA LYS A 36 14.91 -2.70 4.55
C LYS A 36 13.48 -2.19 4.37
N LEU A 37 12.79 -1.84 5.47
CA LEU A 37 11.43 -1.31 5.44
C LEU A 37 11.35 0.04 4.73
N LEU A 38 12.25 0.97 5.03
CA LEU A 38 12.31 2.28 4.37
C LEU A 38 12.53 2.15 2.87
N PHE A 39 13.48 1.30 2.46
CA PHE A 39 13.75 1.04 1.05
C PHE A 39 12.51 0.48 0.32
N GLN A 40 11.78 -0.44 0.96
CA GLN A 40 10.56 -1.01 0.38
C GLN A 40 9.43 0.02 0.33
N LEU A 41 9.24 0.82 1.38
CA LEU A 41 8.23 1.88 1.43
C LEU A 41 8.46 2.93 0.34
N GLN A 42 9.69 3.39 0.13
CA GLN A 42 10.03 4.31 -0.97
C GLN A 42 9.67 3.70 -2.33
N LYS A 43 10.02 2.45 -2.56
CA LYS A 43 9.69 1.76 -3.82
C LYS A 43 8.18 1.62 -4.04
N TYR A 44 7.40 1.42 -2.99
CA TYR A 44 5.93 1.39 -3.09
C TYR A 44 5.34 2.77 -3.32
N GLN A 45 5.86 3.80 -2.65
CA GLN A 45 5.48 5.20 -2.86
C GLN A 45 5.67 5.59 -4.33
N ASP A 46 6.84 5.29 -4.91
CA ASP A 46 7.15 5.57 -6.32
C ASP A 46 6.19 4.85 -7.28
N GLN A 47 5.86 3.58 -6.99
CA GLN A 47 4.91 2.81 -7.78
C GLN A 47 3.50 3.39 -7.70
N LEU A 48 3.04 3.74 -6.50
CA LEU A 48 1.74 4.37 -6.30
C LEU A 48 1.66 5.72 -7.01
N GLN A 49 2.70 6.54 -6.90
CA GLN A 49 2.77 7.82 -7.60
C GLN A 49 2.69 7.65 -9.12
N LYS A 50 3.40 6.66 -9.68
CA LYS A 50 3.30 6.33 -11.11
C LYS A 50 1.90 5.90 -11.52
N LEU A 51 1.28 4.99 -10.76
CA LEU A 51 -0.09 4.53 -11.01
C LEU A 51 -1.08 5.69 -10.96
N VAL A 52 -0.96 6.58 -9.97
CA VAL A 52 -1.80 7.77 -9.86
C VAL A 52 -1.60 8.71 -11.05
N SER A 53 -0.34 8.97 -11.44
CA SER A 53 -0.03 9.81 -12.60
C SER A 53 -0.63 9.22 -13.88
N GLU A 54 -0.49 7.91 -14.10
CA GLU A 54 -1.04 7.23 -15.28
C GLU A 54 -2.57 7.27 -15.32
N LEU A 55 -3.24 7.15 -14.16
CA LEU A 55 -4.69 7.29 -14.05
C LEU A 55 -5.17 8.73 -14.33
N VAL A 56 -4.35 9.74 -13.98
CA VAL A 56 -4.65 11.16 -14.19
C VAL A 56 -4.39 11.55 -15.65
N ASP A 57 -3.26 11.14 -16.22
CA ASP A 57 -2.85 11.50 -17.59
C ASP A 57 -3.57 10.67 -18.67
N GLY A 58 -3.95 9.43 -18.38
CA GLY A 58 -4.70 8.56 -19.32
C GLY A 58 -6.15 8.99 -19.57
N LYS A 59 -6.57 10.17 -19.11
CA LYS A 59 -7.96 10.65 -19.12
C LYS A 59 -8.26 11.75 -20.15
N GLU A 60 -7.51 11.86 -21.25
CA GLU A 60 -7.90 12.69 -22.42
C GLU A 60 -8.97 12.04 -23.33
N ILE A 61 -10.07 11.53 -22.78
CA ILE A 61 -11.10 10.84 -23.60
C ILE A 61 -12.51 11.35 -23.31
N SER A 62 -13.03 12.13 -24.27
CA SER A 62 -14.42 12.47 -24.67
C SER A 62 -15.58 12.40 -23.65
N ASP A 63 -16.43 13.44 -23.71
CA ASP A 63 -17.51 13.76 -22.77
C ASP A 63 -18.78 12.90 -22.97
N SER A 64 -19.11 12.10 -21.95
CA SER A 64 -20.40 11.42 -21.79
C SER A 64 -20.83 11.46 -20.33
N LEU A 65 -22.15 11.54 -20.06
CA LEU A 65 -22.75 11.61 -18.73
C LEU A 65 -22.38 10.44 -17.80
N ALA A 66 -22.09 9.25 -18.35
CA ALA A 66 -21.58 8.10 -17.59
C ALA A 66 -20.18 8.35 -16.97
N LYS A 67 -19.43 9.32 -17.51
CA LYS A 67 -18.11 9.72 -17.01
C LYS A 67 -18.15 10.80 -15.93
N THR A 68 -19.29 11.44 -15.65
CA THR A 68 -19.41 12.39 -14.51
C THR A 68 -19.32 11.66 -13.18
N GLU A 69 -20.03 10.54 -13.04
CA GLU A 69 -19.91 9.64 -11.89
C GLU A 69 -18.53 8.92 -11.89
N GLY A 70 -18.02 8.54 -13.06
CA GLY A 70 -16.64 8.03 -13.18
C GLY A 70 -15.56 9.06 -12.83
N LYS A 71 -15.79 10.35 -13.07
CA LYS A 71 -14.91 11.46 -12.64
C LYS A 71 -14.91 11.59 -11.13
N LYS A 72 -16.08 11.49 -10.46
CA LYS A 72 -16.16 11.48 -9.00
C LYS A 72 -15.39 10.31 -8.40
N VAL A 73 -15.62 9.07 -8.87
CA VAL A 73 -14.94 7.88 -8.34
C VAL A 73 -13.43 7.95 -8.55
N VAL A 74 -12.97 8.43 -9.70
CA VAL A 74 -11.53 8.61 -9.96
C VAL A 74 -10.94 9.73 -9.10
N ASN A 75 -11.67 10.82 -8.88
CA ASN A 75 -11.24 11.90 -8.01
C ASN A 75 -11.16 11.45 -6.54
N GLU A 76 -12.14 10.68 -6.06
CA GLU A 76 -12.10 10.06 -4.72
C GLU A 76 -10.95 9.07 -4.58
N ALA A 77 -10.69 8.26 -5.62
CA ALA A 77 -9.56 7.34 -5.62
C ALA A 77 -8.22 8.09 -5.59
N ARG A 78 -8.12 9.20 -6.35
CA ARG A 78 -6.96 10.11 -6.33
C ARG A 78 -6.77 10.72 -4.94
N GLU A 79 -7.81 11.28 -4.34
CA GLU A 79 -7.72 11.89 -3.00
C GLU A 79 -7.28 10.85 -1.95
N LYS A 80 -7.83 9.63 -2.00
CA LYS A 80 -7.39 8.54 -1.11
C LYS A 80 -5.94 8.12 -1.36
N ALA A 81 -5.49 8.15 -2.61
CA ALA A 81 -4.11 7.84 -2.94
C ALA A 81 -3.14 8.93 -2.46
N GLU A 82 -3.51 10.21 -2.59
CA GLU A 82 -2.74 11.34 -2.07
C GLU A 82 -2.61 11.26 -0.54
N ARG A 83 -3.72 10.97 0.17
CA ARG A 83 -3.69 10.71 1.63
C ARG A 83 -2.80 9.53 1.98
N LEU A 84 -2.82 8.45 1.20
CA LEU A 84 -1.99 7.28 1.43
C LEU A 84 -0.50 7.60 1.23
N LEU A 85 -0.15 8.46 0.26
CA LEU A 85 1.23 8.91 0.07
C LEU A 85 1.71 9.74 1.25
N GLU A 86 0.87 10.62 1.79
CA GLU A 86 1.16 11.41 3.00
C GLU A 86 1.33 10.52 4.24
N ASP A 87 0.45 9.53 4.41
CA ASP A 87 0.56 8.54 5.48
C ASP A 87 1.87 7.73 5.38
N VAL A 88 2.24 7.31 4.16
CA VAL A 88 3.50 6.58 3.91
C VAL A 88 4.71 7.47 4.24
N GLU A 89 4.70 8.74 3.85
CA GLU A 89 5.76 9.69 4.18
C GLU A 89 5.87 9.94 5.69
N SER A 90 4.74 10.11 6.37
CA SER A 90 4.67 10.21 7.83
C SER A 90 5.23 8.95 8.50
N MET A 91 4.87 7.76 8.02
CA MET A 91 5.40 6.50 8.53
C MET A 91 6.91 6.38 8.31
N MET A 92 7.42 6.75 7.13
CA MET A 92 8.85 6.77 6.86
C MET A 92 9.59 7.75 7.80
N SER A 93 9.02 8.94 8.00
CA SER A 93 9.53 9.94 8.92
C SER A 93 9.57 9.43 10.36
N GLN A 94 8.51 8.77 10.84
CA GLN A 94 8.47 8.18 12.18
C GLN A 94 9.48 7.03 12.35
N ILE A 95 9.65 6.17 11.34
CA ILE A 95 10.65 5.10 11.35
C ILE A 95 12.06 5.69 11.44
N LYS A 96 12.31 6.81 10.75
CA LYS A 96 13.59 7.53 10.75
C LYS A 96 13.83 8.36 12.01
N ALA A 97 12.79 8.97 12.58
CA ALA A 97 12.87 9.83 13.77
C ALA A 97 13.00 9.06 15.09
N LYS A 98 12.57 7.80 15.11
CA LYS A 98 12.73 6.88 16.25
C LYS A 98 14.04 6.07 16.19
N ALA A 99 15.00 6.55 15.39
CA ALA A 99 16.38 6.08 15.32
C ALA A 99 17.19 6.55 16.52
#